data_AF-A0A4U5LUN3-F1
#
_entry.id   AF-A0A4U5LUN3-F1
#
_cell.length_a   1.000
_cell.length_b   1.000
_cell.length_c   1.000
_cell.angle_alpha   90.00
_cell.angle_beta   90.00
_cell.angle_gamma   90.00
#
_symmetry.space_group_name_H-M   'P 1'
#
loop_
_entity.id
_entity.type
_entity.pdbx_description
1 polymer ?
#
loop_
_entity_poly.entity_id
_entity_poly.type
_entity_poly.pdbx_seq_one_letter_code
_entity_poly.pdbx_strand_id
1 'polypeptide(L)'
;MPFYLRILYVFLTYRKYRSRSCFQLMIQQGIAQSFMAPSSFLFGLAIFLDRDPYGISAFTEKLSLFGIVEVGLNLVLAMDRLNIICNLNIPSAVFQILTILSWLFGFFSVSLMLLSLAGLKVDPPNIRIVFDFAYPYSELFLNVFSYTIYVCSSVTFLLYVIIVIFLIQQAKRMHSFRPNYRQKFIFIQAFVKHVSEIVVIIGYQFFVHTSDSSILNAINAFGFYFYNLALPPLLYLALNKDLRANVFGLKDERTSNNSRRTYMAVNSL
;
A
#
# COMPACT_ATOMS: atom_id res chain seq x y z
N MET A 1 9.75 -0.17 12.09
CA MET A 1 8.56 -0.97 12.47
C MET A 1 7.78 -0.45 13.66
N PRO A 2 8.37 -0.14 14.82
CA PRO A 2 7.59 0.28 16.01
C PRO A 2 6.69 1.49 15.75
N PHE A 3 7.19 2.46 14.98
CA PHE A 3 6.40 3.63 14.55
C PHE A 3 5.21 3.26 13.64
N TYR A 4 5.39 2.32 12.72
CA TYR A 4 4.33 1.84 11.83
C TYR A 4 3.20 1.17 12.64
N LEU A 5 3.57 0.26 13.54
CA LEU A 5 2.64 -0.42 14.43
C LEU A 5 1.88 0.55 15.33
N ARG A 6 2.53 1.61 15.81
CA ARG A 6 1.88 2.67 16.59
C ARG A 6 0.82 3.42 15.76
N ILE A 7 1.09 3.72 14.49
CA ILE A 7 0.11 4.36 13.60
C ILE A 7 -1.09 3.44 13.37
N LEU A 8 -0.84 2.15 13.08
CA LEU A 8 -1.89 1.15 12.94
C LEU A 8 -2.73 1.02 14.22
N TYR A 9 -2.08 0.98 15.37
CA TYR A 9 -2.75 0.94 16.67
C TYR A 9 -3.68 2.14 16.88
N VAL A 10 -3.25 3.35 16.51
CA VAL A 10 -4.11 4.55 16.57
C VAL A 10 -5.29 4.42 15.59
N PHE A 11 -5.08 3.95 14.37
CA PHE A 11 -6.18 3.74 13.43
C PHE A 11 -7.19 2.70 13.91
N LEU A 12 -6.74 1.63 14.56
CA LEU A 12 -7.59 0.58 15.14
C LEU A 12 -8.34 1.06 16.39
N THR A 13 -7.69 1.83 17.26
CA THR A 13 -8.26 2.24 18.55
C THR A 13 -9.36 3.31 18.40
N TYR A 14 -9.14 4.32 17.56
CA TYR A 14 -10.04 5.47 17.48
C TYR A 14 -11.20 5.26 16.48
N ARG A 15 -12.44 5.28 16.99
CA ARG A 15 -13.68 5.10 16.20
C ARG A 15 -13.81 6.07 15.02
N LYS A 16 -13.28 7.30 15.14
CA LYS A 16 -13.27 8.34 14.09
C LYS A 16 -12.60 7.87 12.80
N TYR A 17 -11.58 7.02 12.88
CA TYR A 17 -10.90 6.47 11.70
C TYR A 17 -11.64 5.23 11.18
N ARG A 18 -12.04 4.32 12.08
CA ARG A 18 -12.73 3.08 11.69
C ARG A 18 -14.07 3.28 10.97
N SER A 19 -14.75 4.41 11.16
CA SER A 19 -16.07 4.63 10.55
C SER A 19 -16.04 4.99 9.05
N ARG A 20 -14.87 5.17 8.44
CA ARG A 20 -14.77 5.55 7.01
C ARG A 20 -14.08 4.47 6.22
N SER A 21 -14.69 4.04 5.12
CA SER A 21 -14.20 2.95 4.26
C SER A 21 -12.75 3.13 3.82
N CYS A 22 -12.35 4.32 3.40
CA CYS A 22 -10.94 4.57 3.04
C CYS A 22 -9.94 4.32 4.19
N PHE A 23 -10.26 4.71 5.42
CA PHE A 23 -9.35 4.44 6.55
C PHE A 23 -9.29 2.94 6.86
N GLN A 24 -10.39 2.20 6.66
CA GLN A 24 -10.39 0.74 6.77
C GLN A 24 -9.47 0.10 5.72
N LEU A 25 -9.55 0.53 4.46
CA LEU A 25 -8.66 0.06 3.39
C LEU A 25 -7.19 0.38 3.72
N MET A 26 -6.91 1.58 4.22
CA MET A 26 -5.55 1.96 4.64
C MET A 26 -5.03 1.10 5.81
N ILE A 27 -5.88 0.72 6.76
CA ILE A 27 -5.51 -0.22 7.84
C ILE A 27 -5.15 -1.58 7.24
N GLN A 28 -5.97 -2.10 6.32
CA GLN A 28 -5.70 -3.38 5.67
C GLN A 28 -4.39 -3.37 4.87
N GLN A 29 -4.11 -2.28 4.14
CA GLN A 29 -2.82 -2.09 3.46
C GLN A 29 -1.66 -2.13 4.46
N GLY A 30 -1.80 -1.45 5.60
CA GLY A 30 -0.75 -1.47 6.61
C GLY A 30 -0.56 -2.82 7.29
N ILE A 31 -1.61 -3.63 7.42
CA ILE A 31 -1.49 -5.03 7.86
C ILE A 31 -0.71 -5.84 6.82
N ALA A 32 -1.03 -5.72 5.53
CA ALA A 32 -0.29 -6.39 4.46
C ALA A 32 1.20 -6.00 4.46
N GLN A 33 1.51 -4.70 4.58
CA GLN A 33 2.88 -4.19 4.66
C GLN A 33 3.64 -4.67 5.90
N SER A 34 2.93 -4.97 6.99
CA SER A 34 3.54 -5.52 8.20
C SER A 34 4.13 -6.93 7.98
N PHE A 35 3.66 -7.67 6.98
CA PHE A 35 4.27 -8.96 6.58
C PHE A 35 5.53 -8.78 5.73
N MET A 36 5.67 -7.67 5.00
CA MET A 36 6.88 -7.36 4.22
C MET A 36 8.06 -6.91 5.09
N ALA A 37 7.74 -6.39 6.27
CA ALA A 37 8.70 -5.81 7.20
C ALA A 37 9.81 -6.77 7.65
N PRO A 38 9.52 -7.98 8.19
CA PRO A 38 10.55 -8.95 8.52
C PRO A 38 11.43 -9.30 7.32
N SER A 39 10.82 -9.41 6.14
CA SER A 39 11.56 -9.76 4.93
C SER A 39 12.61 -8.73 4.57
N SER A 40 12.27 -7.44 4.60
CA SER A 40 13.23 -6.37 4.32
C SER A 40 14.46 -6.39 5.22
N PHE A 41 14.26 -6.72 6.51
CA PHE A 41 15.34 -6.78 7.49
C PHE A 41 16.22 -8.01 7.27
N LEU A 42 15.60 -9.18 7.09
CA LEU A 42 16.32 -10.44 6.90
C LEU A 42 17.01 -10.51 5.54
N PHE A 43 16.44 -9.90 4.51
CA PHE A 43 17.08 -9.74 3.21
C PHE A 43 18.32 -8.86 3.30
N GLY A 44 18.23 -7.71 3.98
CA GLY A 44 19.41 -6.87 4.25
C GLY A 44 20.49 -7.61 5.05
N LEU A 45 20.10 -8.43 6.03
CA LEU A 45 21.02 -9.26 6.80
C LEU A 45 21.68 -10.35 5.94
N ALA A 46 20.92 -11.00 5.05
CA ALA A 46 21.44 -12.02 4.15
C ALA A 46 22.48 -11.44 3.17
N ILE A 47 22.24 -10.23 2.67
CA ILE A 47 23.21 -9.48 1.85
C ILE A 47 24.46 -9.16 2.67
N PHE A 48 24.30 -8.66 3.90
CA PHE A 48 25.43 -8.30 4.76
C PHE A 48 26.31 -9.51 5.11
N LEU A 49 25.71 -10.69 5.27
CA LEU A 49 26.42 -11.94 5.56
C LEU A 49 26.93 -12.67 4.30
N ASP A 50 26.58 -12.18 3.10
CA ASP A 50 26.81 -12.85 1.80
C ASP A 50 26.29 -14.30 1.74
N ARG A 51 25.29 -14.62 2.57
CA ARG A 51 24.63 -15.94 2.64
C ARG A 51 23.27 -15.82 3.29
N ASP A 52 22.34 -16.69 2.90
CA ASP A 52 21.04 -16.83 3.57
C ASP A 52 21.08 -18.01 4.56
N PRO A 53 21.44 -17.78 5.85
CA PRO A 53 21.56 -18.86 6.82
C PRO A 53 20.20 -19.54 7.02
N TYR A 54 20.16 -20.85 6.78
CA TYR A 54 18.96 -21.70 6.91
C TYR A 54 17.77 -21.30 6.02
N GLY A 55 17.98 -20.45 5.00
CA GLY A 55 16.89 -20.01 4.11
C GLY A 55 15.86 -19.11 4.80
N ILE A 56 16.21 -18.46 5.91
CA ILE A 56 15.28 -17.64 6.71
C ILE A 56 14.82 -16.42 5.92
N SER A 57 15.72 -15.78 5.16
CA SER A 57 15.38 -14.64 4.31
C SER A 57 14.42 -15.06 3.20
N ALA A 58 14.73 -16.15 2.49
CA ALA A 58 13.84 -16.72 1.48
C ALA A 58 12.46 -17.08 2.06
N PHE A 59 12.40 -17.65 3.28
CA PHE A 59 11.14 -17.94 3.94
C PHE A 59 10.32 -16.67 4.23
N THR A 60 10.93 -15.63 4.78
CA THR A 60 10.22 -14.37 5.04
C THR A 60 9.82 -13.64 3.77
N GLU A 61 10.55 -13.84 2.68
CA GLU A 61 10.20 -13.28 1.38
C GLU A 61 8.96 -13.95 0.80
N LYS A 62 8.75 -15.25 1.05
CA LYS A 62 7.47 -15.91 0.72
C LYS A 62 6.30 -15.26 1.46
N LEU A 63 6.49 -14.77 2.70
CA LEU A 63 5.47 -14.03 3.45
C LEU A 63 5.31 -12.59 2.95
N SER A 64 6.37 -11.97 2.43
CA SER A 64 6.33 -10.62 1.85
C SER A 64 5.33 -10.52 0.68
N LEU A 65 5.03 -11.65 0.02
CA LEU A 65 4.05 -11.74 -1.07
C LEU A 65 2.64 -11.34 -0.66
N PHE A 66 2.31 -11.27 0.64
CA PHE A 66 1.09 -10.59 1.09
C PHE A 66 0.99 -9.13 0.62
N GLY A 67 2.11 -8.51 0.25
CA GLY A 67 2.15 -7.20 -0.41
C GLY A 67 1.29 -7.13 -1.68
N ILE A 68 1.01 -8.25 -2.36
CA ILE A 68 0.11 -8.26 -3.53
C ILE A 68 -1.33 -7.84 -3.21
N VAL A 69 -1.76 -8.07 -1.96
CA VAL A 69 -3.06 -7.59 -1.47
C VAL A 69 -3.13 -6.08 -1.58
N GLU A 70 -2.02 -5.38 -1.35
CA GLU A 70 -1.96 -3.93 -1.43
C GLU A 70 -2.30 -3.39 -2.82
N VAL A 71 -1.88 -4.09 -3.87
CA VAL A 71 -2.14 -3.72 -5.27
C VAL A 71 -3.65 -3.73 -5.54
N GLY A 72 -4.34 -4.79 -5.11
CA GLY A 72 -5.81 -4.87 -5.20
C GLY A 72 -6.50 -3.80 -4.33
N LEU A 73 -6.02 -3.58 -3.11
CA LEU A 73 -6.56 -2.53 -2.24
C LEU A 73 -6.32 -1.11 -2.77
N ASN A 74 -5.22 -0.85 -3.49
CA ASN A 74 -4.95 0.43 -4.16
C ASN A 74 -6.01 0.69 -5.24
N LEU A 75 -6.39 -0.33 -6.00
CA LEU A 75 -7.46 -0.24 -6.99
C LEU A 75 -8.81 0.07 -6.33
N VAL A 76 -9.18 -0.67 -5.26
CA VAL A 76 -10.41 -0.42 -4.50
C VAL A 76 -10.44 0.99 -3.93
N LEU A 77 -9.31 1.49 -3.42
CA LEU A 77 -9.16 2.85 -2.92
C LEU A 77 -9.38 3.89 -4.03
N ALA A 78 -8.80 3.70 -5.21
CA ALA A 78 -9.01 4.59 -6.35
C ALA A 78 -10.48 4.62 -6.80
N MET A 79 -11.14 3.45 -6.83
CA MET A 79 -12.57 3.36 -7.14
C MET A 79 -13.44 4.06 -6.08
N ASP A 80 -13.15 3.91 -4.78
CA ASP A 80 -13.86 4.63 -3.70
C ASP A 80 -13.72 6.16 -3.88
N ARG A 81 -12.53 6.63 -4.28
CA ARG A 81 -12.30 8.05 -4.58
C ARG A 81 -13.05 8.52 -5.80
N LEU A 82 -13.06 7.74 -6.87
CA LEU A 82 -13.85 8.07 -8.05
C LEU A 82 -15.34 8.15 -7.70
N ASN A 83 -15.85 7.19 -6.92
CA ASN A 83 -17.24 7.15 -6.49
C ASN A 83 -17.65 8.40 -5.71
N ILE A 84 -16.83 8.82 -4.74
CA ILE A 84 -17.09 9.99 -3.91
C ILE A 84 -16.95 11.31 -4.71
N ILE A 85 -15.95 11.42 -5.58
CA ILE A 85 -15.64 12.67 -6.30
C ILE A 85 -16.59 12.89 -7.47
N CYS A 86 -16.86 11.85 -8.25
CA CYS A 86 -17.77 11.89 -9.39
C CYS A 86 -19.23 11.67 -8.99
N ASN A 87 -19.51 11.46 -7.70
CA ASN A 87 -20.84 11.15 -7.17
C ASN A 87 -21.51 9.98 -7.91
N LEU A 88 -20.74 8.92 -8.15
CA LEU A 88 -21.27 7.68 -8.71
C LEU A 88 -22.03 6.92 -7.61
N ASN A 89 -23.03 6.14 -8.00
CA ASN A 89 -23.82 5.30 -7.10
C ASN A 89 -23.31 3.85 -7.15
N ILE A 90 -22.00 3.62 -7.01
CA ILE A 90 -21.45 2.26 -6.97
C ILE A 90 -21.86 1.62 -5.64
N PRO A 91 -22.51 0.44 -5.66
CA PRO A 91 -22.96 -0.21 -4.44
C PRO A 91 -21.77 -0.65 -3.58
N SER A 92 -21.92 -0.54 -2.25
CA SER A 92 -20.89 -0.90 -1.27
C SER A 92 -20.40 -2.35 -1.40
N ALA A 93 -21.27 -3.24 -1.87
CA ALA A 93 -20.97 -4.64 -2.12
C ALA A 93 -19.80 -4.85 -3.09
N VAL A 94 -19.66 -4.01 -4.12
CA VAL A 94 -18.57 -4.14 -5.11
C VAL A 94 -17.21 -3.91 -4.44
N PHE A 95 -17.08 -2.88 -3.60
CA PHE A 95 -15.84 -2.62 -2.86
C PHE A 95 -15.50 -3.76 -1.89
N GLN A 96 -16.51 -4.33 -1.24
CA GLN A 96 -16.32 -5.46 -0.32
C GLN A 96 -15.86 -6.72 -1.06
N ILE A 97 -16.50 -7.06 -2.18
CA ILE A 97 -16.13 -8.23 -3.00
C ILE A 97 -14.69 -8.10 -3.50
N LEU A 98 -14.32 -6.95 -4.08
CA LEU A 98 -12.95 -6.71 -4.56
C LEU A 98 -11.91 -6.78 -3.43
N THR A 99 -12.26 -6.28 -2.25
CA THR A 99 -11.41 -6.38 -1.05
C THR A 99 -11.20 -7.84 -0.65
N ILE A 100 -12.26 -8.64 -0.60
CA ILE A 100 -12.19 -10.07 -0.26
C ILE A 100 -11.36 -10.83 -1.29
N LEU A 101 -11.60 -10.59 -2.59
CA LEU A 101 -10.82 -11.20 -3.67
C LEU A 101 -9.32 -10.86 -3.57
N SER A 102 -8.99 -9.62 -3.22
CA SER A 102 -7.59 -9.19 -3.04
C SER A 102 -6.90 -9.98 -1.92
N TRP A 103 -7.58 -10.16 -0.78
CA TRP A 103 -7.06 -10.95 0.33
C TRP A 103 -6.94 -12.44 -0.01
N LEU A 104 -7.97 -13.03 -0.63
CA LEU A 104 -7.93 -14.43 -1.08
C LEU A 104 -6.77 -14.68 -2.03
N PHE A 105 -6.49 -13.74 -2.95
CA PHE A 105 -5.36 -13.84 -3.86
C PHE A 105 -4.02 -13.80 -3.13
N GLY A 106 -3.87 -12.93 -2.11
CA GLY A 106 -2.68 -12.90 -1.26
C GLY A 106 -2.48 -14.19 -0.47
N PHE A 107 -3.52 -14.70 0.19
CA PHE A 107 -3.46 -15.97 0.93
C PHE A 107 -3.12 -17.15 0.01
N PHE A 108 -3.75 -17.21 -1.16
CA PHE A 108 -3.46 -18.23 -2.16
C PHE A 108 -1.99 -18.17 -2.61
N SER A 109 -1.48 -16.98 -2.90
CA SER A 109 -0.10 -16.76 -3.35
C SER A 109 0.93 -17.23 -2.32
N VAL A 110 0.74 -16.86 -1.06
CA VAL A 110 1.62 -17.30 0.04
C VAL A 110 1.50 -18.81 0.27
N SER A 111 0.30 -19.36 0.20
CA SER A 111 0.08 -20.81 0.38
C SER A 111 0.80 -21.64 -0.68
N LEU A 112 0.75 -21.24 -1.95
CA LEU A 112 1.50 -21.91 -3.03
C LEU A 112 3.01 -21.95 -2.76
N MET A 113 3.57 -20.86 -2.22
CA MET A 113 4.99 -20.74 -1.91
C MET A 113 5.42 -21.51 -0.66
N LEU A 114 4.53 -21.60 0.34
CA LEU A 114 4.73 -22.39 1.55
C LEU A 114 4.60 -23.89 1.29
N LEU A 115 3.74 -24.30 0.36
CA LEU A 115 3.58 -25.68 -0.11
C LEU A 115 4.71 -26.16 -1.04
N SER A 116 5.68 -25.29 -1.35
CA SER A 116 6.78 -25.57 -2.28
C SER A 116 6.27 -25.99 -3.68
N LEU A 117 5.14 -25.44 -4.13
CA LEU A 117 4.67 -25.58 -5.51
C LEU A 117 5.34 -24.54 -6.44
N ALA A 118 5.75 -23.42 -5.84
CA ALA A 118 6.62 -22.41 -6.42
C ALA A 118 7.73 -22.05 -5.41
N GLY A 119 8.88 -21.61 -5.92
CA GLY A 119 10.06 -21.34 -5.11
C GLY A 119 10.61 -19.93 -5.30
N LEU A 120 11.21 -19.40 -4.25
CA LEU A 120 12.00 -18.16 -4.26
C LEU A 120 13.38 -18.48 -3.68
N LYS A 121 14.42 -17.94 -4.30
CA LYS A 121 15.79 -17.97 -3.80
C LYS A 121 16.33 -16.55 -3.67
N VAL A 122 17.10 -16.34 -2.61
CA VAL A 122 17.86 -15.11 -2.40
C VAL A 122 19.20 -15.27 -3.12
N ASP A 123 19.60 -14.26 -3.88
CA ASP A 123 20.87 -14.18 -4.60
C ASP A 123 21.68 -13.01 -4.03
N PRO A 124 22.39 -13.21 -2.89
CA PRO A 124 23.11 -12.14 -2.20
C PRO A 124 24.12 -11.37 -3.07
N PRO A 125 24.96 -12.03 -3.91
CA PRO A 125 25.94 -11.32 -4.75
C PRO A 125 25.31 -10.29 -5.69
N ASN A 126 24.11 -10.59 -6.20
CA ASN A 126 23.38 -9.72 -7.12
C ASN A 126 22.33 -8.84 -6.42
N ILE A 127 22.18 -8.95 -5.09
CA ILE A 127 21.23 -8.17 -4.28
C ILE A 127 19.80 -8.29 -4.83
N ARG A 128 19.37 -9.53 -5.13
CA ARG A 128 18.04 -9.78 -5.69
C ARG A 128 17.39 -11.03 -5.13
N ILE A 129 16.06 -11.06 -5.24
CA ILE A 129 15.23 -12.24 -5.02
C ILE A 129 14.82 -12.73 -6.40
N VAL A 130 15.05 -14.01 -6.69
CA VAL A 130 14.70 -14.60 -7.98
C VAL A 130 13.84 -15.83 -7.77
N PHE A 131 12.93 -16.07 -8.72
CA PHE A 131 12.13 -17.29 -8.73
C PHE A 131 13.01 -18.51 -8.99
N ASP A 132 12.71 -19.59 -8.29
CA ASP A 132 13.36 -20.87 -8.50
C ASP A 132 12.53 -21.70 -9.49
N PHE A 133 12.99 -21.76 -10.74
CA PHE A 133 12.33 -22.49 -11.82
C PHE A 133 12.52 -24.02 -11.73
N ALA A 134 13.18 -24.53 -10.69
CA ALA A 134 13.14 -25.96 -10.37
C ALA A 134 11.73 -26.44 -9.97
N TYR A 135 10.84 -25.53 -9.55
CA TYR A 135 9.46 -25.83 -9.19
C TYR A 135 8.51 -25.62 -10.38
N PRO A 136 7.53 -26.53 -10.60
CA PRO A 136 6.72 -26.57 -11.82
C PRO A 136 5.82 -25.35 -12.00
N TYR A 137 5.40 -24.69 -10.91
CA TYR A 137 4.50 -23.55 -10.99
C TYR A 137 5.19 -22.18 -10.84
N SER A 138 6.51 -22.13 -10.69
CA SER A 138 7.22 -20.84 -10.50
C SER A 138 7.04 -19.89 -11.68
N GLU A 139 7.10 -20.38 -12.91
CA GLU A 139 6.92 -19.56 -14.12
C GLU A 139 5.48 -19.07 -14.27
N LEU A 140 4.51 -19.99 -14.13
CA LEU A 140 3.09 -19.63 -14.17
C LEU A 140 2.75 -18.59 -13.09
N PHE A 141 3.26 -18.79 -11.87
CA PHE A 141 3.06 -17.88 -10.77
C PHE A 141 3.65 -16.50 -11.07
N LEU A 142 4.90 -16.43 -11.54
CA LEU A 142 5.56 -15.17 -11.93
C LEU A 142 4.73 -14.43 -13.00
N ASN A 143 4.24 -15.13 -14.02
CA ASN A 143 3.43 -14.53 -15.08
C ASN A 143 2.10 -13.99 -14.52
N VAL A 144 1.33 -14.81 -13.79
CA VAL A 144 0.05 -14.40 -13.20
C VAL A 144 0.22 -13.22 -12.24
N PHE A 145 1.25 -13.27 -11.40
CA PHE A 145 1.57 -12.22 -10.44
C PHE A 145 1.92 -10.91 -11.17
N SER A 146 2.78 -10.98 -12.18
CA SER A 146 3.20 -9.81 -12.97
C SER A 146 2.04 -9.18 -13.72
N TYR A 147 1.21 -9.99 -14.40
CA TYR A 147 0.01 -9.50 -15.07
C TYR A 147 -0.97 -8.86 -14.09
N THR A 148 -1.15 -9.44 -12.91
CA THR A 148 -2.02 -8.87 -11.88
C THR A 148 -1.55 -7.48 -11.45
N ILE A 149 -0.24 -7.33 -11.20
CA ILE A 149 0.36 -6.03 -10.88
C ILE A 149 0.14 -5.04 -12.02
N TYR A 150 0.54 -5.39 -13.25
CA TYR A 150 0.45 -4.46 -14.38
C TYR A 150 -0.97 -4.02 -14.69
N VAL A 151 -1.93 -4.95 -14.70
CA VAL A 151 -3.34 -4.64 -14.97
C VAL A 151 -3.92 -3.79 -13.84
N CYS A 152 -3.76 -4.18 -12.58
CA CYS A 152 -4.34 -3.44 -11.46
C CYS A 152 -3.73 -2.04 -11.32
N SER A 153 -2.40 -1.91 -11.44
CA SER A 153 -1.73 -0.62 -11.35
C SER A 153 -2.08 0.28 -12.55
N SER A 154 -2.23 -0.27 -13.76
CA SER A 154 -2.66 0.49 -14.94
C SER A 154 -4.10 0.97 -14.83
N VAL A 155 -5.03 0.13 -14.37
CA VAL A 155 -6.42 0.55 -14.11
C VAL A 155 -6.45 1.62 -13.02
N THR A 156 -5.68 1.44 -11.94
CA THR A 156 -5.54 2.44 -10.87
C THR A 156 -5.04 3.77 -11.39
N PHE A 157 -4.04 3.76 -12.28
CA PHE A 157 -3.51 4.96 -12.94
C PHE A 157 -4.59 5.68 -13.74
N LEU A 158 -5.30 4.96 -14.60
CA LEU A 158 -6.38 5.51 -15.42
C LEU A 158 -7.49 6.13 -14.56
N LEU A 159 -7.88 5.48 -13.46
CA LEU A 159 -8.84 6.03 -12.51
C LEU A 159 -8.34 7.35 -11.91
N TYR A 160 -7.07 7.46 -11.52
CA TYR A 160 -6.52 8.71 -11.02
C TYR A 160 -6.45 9.80 -12.08
N VAL A 161 -6.10 9.48 -13.33
CA VAL A 161 -6.13 10.44 -14.44
C VAL A 161 -7.55 10.98 -14.64
N ILE A 162 -8.56 10.11 -14.64
CA ILE A 162 -9.98 10.50 -14.73
C ILE A 162 -10.37 11.44 -13.58
N ILE A 163 -9.99 11.10 -12.34
CA ILE A 163 -10.26 11.94 -11.15
C ILE A 163 -9.62 13.32 -11.31
N VAL A 164 -8.36 13.41 -11.76
CA VAL A 164 -7.66 14.69 -11.96
C VAL A 164 -8.37 15.53 -13.02
N ILE A 165 -8.69 14.94 -14.17
CA ILE A 165 -9.38 15.64 -15.26
C ILE A 165 -10.73 16.17 -14.77
N PHE A 166 -11.51 15.34 -14.06
CA PHE A 166 -12.80 15.74 -13.50
C PHE A 166 -12.66 16.89 -12.49
N LEU A 167 -11.67 16.82 -11.58
CA LEU A 167 -11.41 17.89 -10.62
C LEU A 167 -11.02 19.21 -11.30
N ILE A 168 -10.21 19.16 -12.36
CA ILE A 168 -9.84 20.35 -13.15
C ILE A 168 -11.07 20.96 -13.83
N GLN A 169 -11.92 20.13 -14.44
CA GLN A 169 -13.15 20.59 -15.09
C GLN A 169 -14.12 21.21 -14.06
N GLN A 170 -14.26 20.58 -12.89
CA GLN A 170 -15.10 21.08 -11.82
C GLN A 170 -14.59 22.41 -11.26
N ALA A 171 -13.27 22.53 -11.09
CA ALA A 171 -12.63 23.78 -10.64
C ALA A 171 -12.84 24.92 -11.65
N LYS A 172 -12.83 24.63 -12.96
CA LYS A 172 -13.10 25.64 -14.00
C LYS A 172 -14.57 26.08 -14.01
N ARG A 173 -15.53 25.18 -13.76
CA ARG A 173 -16.97 25.50 -13.79
C ARG A 173 -17.43 26.27 -12.56
N MET A 174 -16.83 26.02 -11.40
CA MET A 174 -17.24 26.65 -10.15
C MET A 174 -16.22 27.71 -9.73
N HIS A 175 -16.48 28.97 -10.09
CA HIS A 175 -15.68 30.15 -9.74
C HIS A 175 -15.47 30.35 -8.21
N SER A 176 -16.18 29.61 -7.37
CA SER A 176 -16.11 29.65 -5.90
C SER A 176 -16.13 28.26 -5.24
N PHE A 177 -15.58 27.23 -5.89
CA PHE A 177 -15.44 25.94 -5.20
C PHE A 177 -14.32 26.04 -4.17
N ARG A 178 -14.67 26.18 -2.88
CA ARG A 178 -13.74 25.97 -1.76
C ARG A 178 -13.63 24.46 -1.53
N PRO A 179 -12.60 23.78 -2.05
CA PRO A 179 -12.54 22.34 -1.95
C PRO A 179 -12.27 21.97 -0.50
N ASN A 180 -12.95 20.97 0.03
CA ASN A 180 -12.72 20.51 1.38
C ASN A 180 -11.24 20.09 1.53
N TYR A 181 -10.45 20.87 2.28
CA TYR A 181 -9.01 20.67 2.42
C TYR A 181 -8.64 19.23 2.80
N ARG A 182 -9.50 18.56 3.57
CA ARG A 182 -9.30 17.17 3.97
C ARG A 182 -9.31 16.19 2.79
N GLN A 183 -10.14 16.43 1.77
CA GLN A 183 -10.18 15.58 0.58
C GLN A 183 -8.94 15.78 -0.29
N LYS A 184 -8.45 17.03 -0.42
CA LYS A 184 -7.20 17.35 -1.15
C LYS A 184 -6.01 16.57 -0.61
N PHE A 185 -5.83 16.53 0.71
CA PHE A 185 -4.71 15.82 1.32
C PHE A 185 -4.74 14.32 1.04
N ILE A 186 -5.91 13.69 1.12
CA ILE A 186 -6.02 12.25 0.86
C ILE A 186 -5.77 11.96 -0.62
N PHE A 187 -6.23 12.84 -1.51
CA PHE A 187 -5.94 12.74 -2.93
C PHE A 187 -4.44 12.86 -3.23
N ILE A 188 -3.76 13.89 -2.69
CA ILE A 188 -2.31 14.08 -2.83
C ILE A 188 -1.56 12.85 -2.33
N GLN A 189 -1.97 12.32 -1.17
CA GLN A 189 -1.34 11.14 -0.59
C GLN A 189 -1.42 9.93 -1.51
N ALA A 190 -2.60 9.67 -2.07
CA ALA A 190 -2.83 8.56 -2.98
C ALA A 190 -2.09 8.75 -4.31
N PHE A 191 -2.07 9.99 -4.84
CA PHE A 191 -1.33 10.34 -6.04
C PHE A 191 0.18 10.14 -5.88
N VAL A 192 0.77 10.69 -4.80
CA VAL A 192 2.21 10.52 -4.52
C VAL A 192 2.56 9.05 -4.37
N LYS A 193 1.74 8.30 -3.60
CA LYS A 193 1.93 6.86 -3.46
C LYS A 193 1.93 6.16 -4.83
N HIS A 194 0.95 6.44 -5.67
CA HIS A 194 0.83 5.78 -6.96
C HIS A 194 1.95 6.17 -7.95
N VAL A 195 2.36 7.44 -7.98
CA VAL A 195 3.52 7.87 -8.78
C VAL A 195 4.79 7.16 -8.31
N SER A 196 5.01 7.05 -6.99
CA SER A 196 6.16 6.31 -6.46
C SER A 196 6.11 4.82 -6.84
N GLU A 197 4.92 4.21 -6.85
CA GLU A 197 4.73 2.82 -7.31
C GLU A 197 5.17 2.64 -8.77
N ILE A 198 4.72 3.52 -9.68
CA ILE A 198 5.10 3.48 -11.10
C ILE A 198 6.62 3.64 -11.25
N VAL A 199 7.24 4.56 -10.51
CA VAL A 199 8.69 4.75 -10.55
C VAL A 199 9.43 3.49 -10.10
N VAL A 200 8.97 2.82 -9.05
CA VAL A 200 9.56 1.56 -8.56
C VAL A 200 9.36 0.43 -9.58
N ILE A 201 8.18 0.30 -10.18
CA ILE A 201 7.90 -0.74 -11.19
C ILE A 201 8.76 -0.54 -12.44
N ILE A 202 8.82 0.69 -12.97
CA ILE A 202 9.65 1.01 -14.14
C ILE A 202 11.12 0.79 -13.80
N GLY A 203 11.57 1.25 -12.62
CA GLY A 203 12.92 1.03 -12.13
C GLY A 203 13.25 -0.45 -12.04
N TYR A 204 12.35 -1.27 -11.49
CA TYR A 204 12.53 -2.71 -11.41
C TYR A 204 12.69 -3.34 -12.81
N GLN A 205 11.82 -2.98 -13.76
CA GLN A 205 11.88 -3.53 -15.11
C GLN A 205 13.19 -3.14 -15.83
N PHE A 206 13.62 -1.88 -15.70
CA PHE A 206 14.83 -1.38 -16.35
C PHE A 206 16.12 -1.85 -15.68
N PHE A 207 16.16 -1.97 -14.35
CA PHE A 207 17.40 -2.31 -13.66
C PHE A 207 17.62 -3.81 -13.59
N VAL A 208 16.59 -4.59 -13.28
CA VAL A 208 16.74 -6.04 -13.05
C VAL A 208 16.97 -6.81 -14.35
N HIS A 209 16.38 -6.37 -15.48
CA HIS A 209 16.53 -7.09 -16.75
C HIS A 209 17.76 -6.67 -17.56
N THR A 210 18.22 -5.42 -17.40
CA THR A 210 19.22 -4.84 -18.31
C THR A 210 20.60 -4.68 -17.67
N SER A 211 20.73 -4.82 -16.35
CA SER A 211 21.99 -4.59 -15.67
C SER A 211 22.31 -5.65 -14.63
N ASP A 212 23.50 -6.26 -14.76
CA ASP A 212 24.11 -7.09 -13.71
C ASP A 212 24.79 -6.24 -12.61
N SER A 213 24.48 -4.95 -12.53
CA SER A 213 25.06 -4.05 -11.53
C SER A 213 24.39 -4.23 -10.16
N SER A 214 25.13 -4.78 -9.19
CA SER A 214 24.66 -4.92 -7.81
C SER A 214 24.26 -3.57 -7.18
N ILE A 215 24.86 -2.45 -7.59
CA ILE A 215 24.50 -1.12 -7.10
C ILE A 215 23.08 -0.73 -7.54
N LEU A 216 22.73 -0.98 -8.81
CA LEU A 216 21.38 -0.68 -9.31
C LEU A 216 20.33 -1.60 -8.67
N ASN A 217 20.66 -2.87 -8.46
CA ASN A 217 19.80 -3.79 -7.72
C ASN A 217 19.59 -3.36 -6.27
N ALA A 218 20.64 -2.87 -5.60
CA ALA A 218 20.55 -2.33 -4.25
C ALA A 218 19.65 -1.08 -4.18
N ILE A 219 19.81 -0.13 -5.12
CA ILE A 219 18.96 1.06 -5.21
C ILE A 219 17.50 0.65 -5.43
N ASN A 220 17.25 -0.30 -6.32
CA ASN A 220 15.91 -0.79 -6.62
C ASN A 220 15.28 -1.51 -5.42
N ALA A 221 16.02 -2.40 -4.75
CA ALA A 221 15.57 -3.09 -3.54
C ALA A 221 15.26 -2.09 -2.42
N PHE A 222 16.16 -1.12 -2.17
CA PHE A 222 15.93 -0.06 -1.20
C PHE A 222 14.70 0.77 -1.55
N GLY A 223 14.56 1.17 -2.83
CA GLY A 223 13.41 1.92 -3.32
C GLY A 223 12.09 1.17 -3.09
N PHE A 224 12.06 -0.13 -3.39
CA PHE A 224 10.90 -0.98 -3.16
C PHE A 224 10.52 -1.07 -1.67
N TYR A 225 11.48 -1.31 -0.77
CA TYR A 225 11.20 -1.37 0.66
C TYR A 225 10.85 -0.01 1.26
N PHE A 226 11.50 1.06 0.81
CA PHE A 226 11.18 2.43 1.22
C PHE A 226 9.75 2.79 0.80
N TYR A 227 9.38 2.49 -0.45
CA TYR A 227 8.04 2.69 -0.98
C TYR A 227 6.98 1.94 -0.17
N ASN A 228 7.21 0.67 0.15
CA ASN A 228 6.20 -0.12 0.87
C ASN A 228 6.15 0.19 2.37
N LEU A 229 7.30 0.41 3.03
CA LEU A 229 7.37 0.44 4.49
C LEU A 229 7.48 1.85 5.09
N ALA A 230 8.14 2.78 4.40
CA ALA A 230 8.44 4.11 4.92
C ALA A 230 7.50 5.17 4.35
N LEU A 231 7.25 5.14 3.04
CA LEU A 231 6.48 6.17 2.35
C LEU A 231 5.04 6.32 2.90
N PRO A 232 4.24 5.26 3.11
CA PRO A 232 2.85 5.43 3.56
C PRO A 232 2.76 6.07 4.96
N PRO A 233 3.49 5.61 6.00
CA PRO A 233 3.56 6.27 7.31
C PRO A 233 4.01 7.72 7.24
N LEU A 234 5.04 8.01 6.44
CA LEU A 234 5.58 9.36 6.30
C LEU A 234 4.53 10.28 5.68
N LEU A 235 3.84 9.83 4.64
CA LEU A 235 2.74 10.57 4.03
C LEU A 235 1.57 10.77 5.00
N TYR A 236 1.20 9.75 5.80
CA TYR A 236 0.15 9.86 6.81
C TYR A 236 0.49 10.89 7.88
N LEU A 237 1.71 10.87 8.40
CA LEU A 237 2.17 11.80 9.43
C LEU A 237 2.36 13.23 8.91
N ALA A 238 2.85 13.37 7.67
CA ALA A 238 3.09 14.66 7.05
C ALA A 238 1.77 15.39 6.71
N LEU A 239 0.79 14.66 6.17
CA LEU A 239 -0.43 15.26 5.63
C LEU A 239 -1.59 15.33 6.63
N ASN A 240 -1.56 14.57 7.73
CA ASN A 240 -2.66 14.53 8.71
C ASN A 240 -2.23 15.06 10.08
N LYS A 241 -2.48 16.34 10.31
CA LYS A 241 -2.18 17.03 11.59
C LYS A 241 -2.87 16.38 12.79
N ASP A 242 -4.13 15.95 12.64
CA ASP A 242 -4.88 15.27 13.71
C ASP A 242 -4.20 13.94 14.08
N LEU A 243 -3.81 13.15 13.07
CA LEU A 243 -3.13 11.89 13.28
C LEU A 243 -1.79 12.11 13.98
N ARG A 244 -1.02 13.10 13.51
CA ARG A 244 0.26 13.47 14.12
C ARG A 244 0.10 13.83 15.59
N ALA A 245 -0.89 14.66 15.93
CA ALA A 245 -1.19 15.02 17.32
C ALA A 245 -1.51 13.79 18.18
N ASN A 246 -2.35 12.86 17.67
CA ASN A 246 -2.70 11.63 18.37
C ASN A 246 -1.50 10.66 18.52
N VAL A 247 -0.65 10.54 17.49
CA VAL A 247 0.52 9.67 17.52
C VAL A 247 1.56 10.19 18.51
N PHE A 248 1.85 11.49 18.51
CA PHE A 248 2.84 12.08 19.42
C PHE A 248 2.29 12.43 20.81
N GLY A 249 1.00 12.22 21.06
CA GLY A 249 0.38 12.56 22.35
C GLY A 249 0.29 14.08 22.61
N LEU A 250 0.40 14.89 21.56
CA LEU A 250 0.23 16.35 21.61
C LEU A 250 -1.28 16.66 21.65
N LYS A 251 -1.94 16.29 22.74
CA LYS A 251 -3.39 16.42 22.87
C LYS A 251 -3.72 17.85 23.27
N ASP A 252 -4.20 18.63 22.30
CA ASP A 252 -4.76 19.95 22.55
C ASP A 252 -6.19 19.77 23.10
N GLU A 253 -6.38 19.89 24.42
CA GLU A 253 -7.64 19.60 25.14
C GLU A 253 -8.89 20.24 24.49
N ARG A 254 -8.70 21.35 23.77
CA ARG A 254 -9.77 22.08 23.07
C ARG A 254 -10.51 21.27 22.00
N THR A 255 -9.87 20.31 21.31
CA THR A 255 -10.54 19.52 20.25
C THR A 255 -11.44 18.39 20.78
N SER A 256 -11.18 17.92 22.00
CA SER A 256 -12.02 16.93 22.70
C SER A 256 -13.41 17.49 23.01
N ASN A 257 -13.47 18.75 23.47
CA ASN A 257 -14.74 19.39 23.84
C ASN A 257 -15.64 19.70 22.64
N ASN A 258 -15.07 20.13 21.50
CA ASN A 258 -15.89 20.40 20.31
C ASN A 258 -16.45 19.13 19.68
N SER A 259 -15.67 18.04 19.64
CA SER A 259 -16.16 16.76 19.12
C SER A 259 -17.32 16.23 19.97
N ARG A 260 -17.23 16.30 21.31
CA ARG A 260 -18.34 15.92 22.21
C ARG A 260 -19.59 16.75 21.97
N ARG A 261 -19.46 18.07 21.78
CA ARG A 261 -20.60 18.95 21.50
C ARG A 261 -21.29 18.62 20.18
N THR A 262 -20.55 18.33 19.12
CA THR A 262 -21.14 17.97 17.82
C THR A 262 -21.85 16.61 17.85
N TYR A 263 -21.31 15.62 18.56
CA TYR A 263 -21.98 14.31 18.69
C TYR A 263 -23.24 14.37 19.56
N MET A 264 -23.27 15.24 20.59
CA MET A 264 -24.49 15.45 21.36
C MET A 264 -25.58 16.14 20.53
N ALA A 265 -25.22 17.10 19.67
CA ALA A 265 -26.18 17.81 18.82
C ALA A 265 -26.82 16.94 17.71
N VAL A 266 -26.11 15.91 17.23
CA VAL A 266 -26.63 14.98 16.21
C VAL A 266 -27.54 13.90 16.83
N ASN A 267 -27.38 13.58 18.11
CA ASN A 267 -28.22 12.61 18.81
C ASN A 267 -29.44 13.23 19.50
N SER A 268 -29.60 14.56 19.46
CA SER A 268 -30.76 15.29 19.99
C SER A 268 -31.79 15.67 18.91
N LEU A 269 -31.61 15.16 17.68
CA LEU A 269 -32.52 15.29 16.54
C LEU A 269 -32.95 13.89 16.12
#